data_AF-A0A2N3EEB2-F1
#
_entry.id   AF-A0A2N3EEB2-F1
#
_cell.length_a   1.000
_cell.length_b   1.000
_cell.length_c   1.000
_cell.angle_alpha   90.00
_cell.angle_beta   90.00
_cell.angle_gamma   90.00
#
_symmetry.space_group_name_H-M   'P 1'
#
loop_
_entity.id
_entity.type
_entity.pdbx_description
1 polymer ?
#
loop_
_entity_poly.entity_id
_entity_poly.type
_entity_poly.pdbx_seq_one_letter_code
_entity_poly.pdbx_strand_id
1 'polypeptide(L)'
;MRKLFQWLDMGHLVSGAVQTIAAVVALGVISTTVVGAMTAPAPAVAVRKPDAPMVAYAPTHGRDLAGAFAGDNPLFNAQLQAANLILPTPGVPMDVDTPLVRVKARMFGEQRRCLAVGIYFEARGESTEGQLAVARVILNRVSSKRYPDSICGVVYQGASRRTGCQFSFTCDGKLNKAPRERRAWAKARRTAEYVTLGRLDDAELAPAMFYHADYVQPYWASSMVEVAKIGRHIFYRPARSEGRS
;
A
#
# COMPACT_ATOMS: atom_id res chain seq x y z
N MET A 1 -43.43 25.67 -51.31
CA MET A 1 -43.34 27.14 -51.37
C MET A 1 -41.87 27.54 -51.42
N ARG A 2 -41.51 28.29 -52.47
CA ARG A 2 -40.28 29.04 -52.78
C ARG A 2 -38.94 28.26 -52.90
N LYS A 3 -38.66 27.88 -54.16
CA LYS A 3 -37.33 27.78 -54.80
C LYS A 3 -36.89 29.18 -55.28
N LEU A 4 -35.57 29.44 -55.31
CA LEU A 4 -34.80 30.45 -56.07
C LEU A 4 -33.32 30.15 -55.70
N PHE A 5 -32.39 29.60 -56.49
CA PHE A 5 -32.07 29.56 -57.93
C PHE A 5 -31.73 30.92 -58.55
N GLN A 6 -30.43 31.20 -58.68
CA GLN A 6 -29.66 31.74 -59.84
C GLN A 6 -28.37 32.43 -59.30
N TRP A 7 -27.14 31.99 -59.58
CA TRP A 7 -26.38 31.75 -60.83
C TRP A 7 -25.75 33.01 -61.47
N LEU A 8 -24.49 32.81 -61.92
CA LEU A 8 -23.61 33.58 -62.83
C LEU A 8 -22.59 34.51 -62.14
N ASP A 9 -21.30 34.53 -62.48
CA ASP A 9 -20.54 34.17 -63.70
C ASP A 9 -19.16 33.58 -63.29
N MET A 10 -18.68 32.43 -63.79
CA MET A 10 -18.05 32.21 -65.11
C MET A 10 -16.98 33.23 -65.51
N GLY A 11 -15.71 32.83 -65.35
CA GLY A 11 -14.53 33.54 -65.83
C GLY A 11 -13.32 32.63 -65.86
N HIS A 12 -13.41 31.61 -66.71
CA HIS A 12 -12.32 30.69 -67.05
C HIS A 12 -11.14 31.41 -67.72
N LEU A 13 -9.94 30.85 -67.52
CA LEU A 13 -8.77 30.92 -68.43
C LEU A 13 -8.21 32.35 -68.57
N VAL A 14 -6.95 32.65 -68.23
CA VAL A 14 -5.77 32.38 -69.06
C VAL A 14 -4.57 32.86 -68.23
N SER A 15 -3.52 32.03 -68.09
CA SER A 15 -2.09 32.40 -68.20
C SER A 15 -1.18 31.63 -67.24
N GLY A 16 -0.29 30.81 -67.82
CA GLY A 16 0.99 30.38 -67.27
C GLY A 16 0.90 29.33 -66.16
N ALA A 17 0.81 28.02 -66.41
CA ALA A 17 1.71 27.23 -67.26
C ALA A 17 3.21 27.56 -67.10
N VAL A 18 3.66 28.09 -65.96
CA VAL A 18 5.08 28.14 -65.57
C VAL A 18 5.16 28.09 -64.04
N GLN A 19 4.93 26.93 -63.43
CA GLN A 19 5.41 26.63 -62.07
C GLN A 19 5.39 25.13 -61.71
N THR A 20 5.26 24.23 -62.70
CA THR A 20 5.21 22.77 -62.52
C THR A 20 6.56 22.06 -62.74
N ILE A 21 7.69 22.71 -62.47
CA ILE A 21 9.01 22.05 -62.44
C ILE A 21 9.85 22.59 -61.26
N ALA A 22 9.39 22.37 -60.03
CA ALA A 22 10.23 22.53 -58.83
C ALA A 22 9.77 21.72 -57.61
N ALA A 23 8.66 20.98 -57.67
CA ALA A 23 8.10 20.28 -56.50
C ALA A 23 7.77 18.80 -56.73
N VAL A 24 8.21 18.18 -57.83
CA VAL A 24 8.02 16.74 -58.08
C VAL A 24 9.31 15.92 -57.89
N VAL A 25 10.48 16.56 -57.78
CA VAL A 25 11.74 15.88 -57.42
C VAL A 25 11.89 15.69 -55.89
N ALA A 26 11.07 16.35 -55.07
CA ALA A 26 11.11 16.19 -53.61
C ALA A 26 10.17 15.10 -53.06
N LEU A 27 9.31 14.49 -53.88
CA LEU A 27 8.37 13.43 -53.47
C LEU A 27 8.69 12.04 -54.07
N GLY A 28 9.71 11.95 -54.95
CA GLY A 28 10.15 10.70 -55.57
C GLY A 28 11.34 10.00 -54.91
N VAL A 29 11.95 10.60 -53.88
CA VAL A 29 13.14 10.04 -53.20
C VAL A 29 12.86 9.66 -51.72
N ILE A 30 11.63 9.88 -51.23
CA ILE A 30 11.25 9.49 -49.86
C ILE A 30 10.35 8.25 -49.87
N SER A 31 10.58 7.31 -50.79
CA SER A 31 9.72 6.12 -50.97
C SER A 31 10.45 4.79 -51.05
N THR A 32 11.52 4.61 -50.27
CA THR A 32 12.01 3.25 -49.93
C THR A 32 12.54 3.07 -48.50
N THR A 33 12.63 4.11 -47.66
CA THR A 33 13.22 3.95 -46.30
C THR A 33 12.23 3.89 -45.14
N VAL A 34 10.91 3.96 -45.37
CA VAL A 34 9.92 4.03 -44.26
C VAL A 34 9.02 2.79 -44.13
N VAL A 35 9.13 1.77 -44.99
CA VAL A 35 8.29 0.55 -44.88
C VAL A 35 9.02 -0.65 -44.24
N GLY A 36 10.30 -0.52 -43.86
CA GLY A 36 11.05 -1.60 -43.20
C GLY A 36 10.96 -1.66 -41.67
N ALA A 37 10.33 -0.68 -41.00
CA ALA A 37 10.55 -0.46 -39.57
C ALA A 37 9.50 -1.07 -38.61
N MET A 38 8.50 -1.84 -39.09
CA MET A 38 7.42 -2.32 -38.20
C MET A 38 7.15 -3.84 -38.22
N THR A 39 8.04 -4.66 -38.78
CA THR A 39 7.91 -6.14 -38.71
C THR A 39 9.17 -6.88 -38.25
N ALA A 40 10.19 -6.18 -37.76
CA ALA A 40 11.29 -6.85 -37.07
C ALA A 40 10.83 -7.24 -35.64
N PRO A 41 10.74 -8.54 -35.28
CA PRO A 41 10.68 -8.90 -33.87
C PRO A 41 11.91 -8.30 -33.19
N ALA A 42 11.72 -7.67 -32.03
CA ALA A 42 12.81 -7.11 -31.25
C ALA A 42 13.97 -8.12 -31.20
N PRO A 43 15.22 -7.72 -31.46
CA PRO A 43 16.32 -8.65 -31.32
C PRO A 43 16.25 -9.18 -29.89
N ALA A 44 16.07 -10.49 -29.75
CA ALA A 44 16.25 -11.15 -28.48
C ALA A 44 17.69 -10.79 -28.08
N VAL A 45 17.81 -9.86 -27.13
CA VAL A 45 19.08 -9.54 -26.51
C VAL A 45 19.50 -10.85 -25.85
N ALA A 46 20.41 -11.56 -26.51
CA ALA A 46 21.04 -12.72 -25.92
C ALA A 46 21.64 -12.23 -24.61
N VAL A 47 21.10 -12.72 -23.49
CA VAL A 47 21.69 -12.50 -22.18
C VAL A 47 23.10 -13.05 -22.28
N ARG A 48 24.06 -12.15 -22.42
CA ARG A 48 25.48 -12.48 -22.42
C ARG A 48 25.73 -13.13 -21.06
N LYS A 49 26.01 -14.44 -21.05
CA LYS A 49 26.55 -15.10 -19.85
C LYS A 49 27.77 -14.26 -19.43
N PRO A 50 27.82 -13.75 -18.20
CA PRO A 50 29.01 -13.04 -17.78
C PRO A 50 30.12 -14.07 -17.58
N ASP A 51 31.05 -14.13 -18.54
CA ASP A 51 32.37 -14.74 -18.38
C ASP A 51 33.27 -13.81 -17.56
N ALA A 52 32.79 -13.42 -16.36
CA ALA A 52 33.57 -12.70 -15.38
C ALA A 52 33.65 -13.57 -14.12
N PRO A 53 34.86 -13.86 -13.59
CA PRO A 53 34.98 -14.61 -12.35
C PRO A 53 34.23 -13.87 -11.25
N MET A 54 33.29 -14.57 -10.61
CA MET A 54 32.41 -14.11 -9.53
C MET A 54 33.19 -13.81 -8.24
N VAL A 55 34.16 -12.89 -8.27
CA VAL A 55 34.97 -12.52 -7.11
C VAL A 55 34.93 -11.02 -6.81
N ALA A 56 34.23 -10.20 -7.61
CA ALA A 56 34.27 -8.74 -7.43
C ALA A 56 32.92 -8.00 -7.35
N TYR A 57 31.77 -8.69 -7.36
CA TYR A 57 30.53 -8.09 -6.86
C TYR A 57 30.29 -8.55 -5.43
N ALA A 58 31.20 -8.16 -4.53
CA ALA A 58 30.93 -8.21 -3.11
C ALA A 58 29.85 -7.16 -2.81
N PRO A 59 28.64 -7.52 -2.35
CA PRO A 59 27.70 -6.52 -1.87
C PRO A 59 28.37 -5.81 -0.69
N THR A 60 28.73 -4.54 -0.87
CA THR A 60 29.49 -3.77 0.12
C THR A 60 28.73 -3.55 1.44
N HIS A 61 27.45 -3.93 1.51
CA HIS A 61 26.70 -4.04 2.76
C HIS A 61 25.75 -5.24 2.74
N GLY A 62 26.26 -6.45 2.57
CA GLY A 62 25.50 -7.68 2.86
C GLY A 62 25.26 -7.83 4.36
N ARG A 63 24.33 -7.04 4.93
CA ARG A 63 23.77 -7.38 6.24
C ARG A 63 23.19 -8.79 6.12
N ASP A 64 23.41 -9.65 7.12
CA ASP A 64 22.68 -10.90 7.25
C ASP A 64 21.19 -10.57 7.36
N LEU A 65 20.51 -10.54 6.22
CA LEU A 65 19.09 -10.30 6.15
C LEU A 65 18.33 -11.59 6.47
N ALA A 66 18.94 -12.77 6.39
CA ALA A 66 18.29 -14.04 6.71
C ALA A 66 17.80 -14.04 8.16
N GLY A 67 18.59 -13.48 9.09
CA GLY A 67 18.18 -13.24 10.46
C GLY A 67 16.95 -12.32 10.61
N ALA A 68 16.73 -11.39 9.67
CA ALA A 68 15.52 -10.56 9.67
C ALA A 68 14.26 -11.34 9.25
N PHE A 69 14.40 -12.46 8.53
CA PHE A 69 13.31 -13.34 8.13
C PHE A 69 13.17 -14.58 9.02
N ALA A 70 14.08 -14.78 9.97
CA ALA A 70 14.02 -15.85 10.94
C ALA A 70 12.86 -15.62 11.94
N GLY A 71 12.16 -16.70 12.27
CA GLY A 71 11.06 -16.70 13.24
C GLY A 71 9.81 -17.39 12.72
N ASP A 72 9.07 -18.02 13.63
CA ASP A 72 7.82 -18.70 13.31
C ASP A 72 6.70 -17.67 13.17
N ASN A 73 6.48 -17.20 11.94
CA ASN A 73 5.33 -16.37 11.60
C ASN A 73 4.42 -17.16 10.63
N PRO A 74 3.29 -17.70 11.12
CA PRO A 74 2.38 -18.50 10.29
C PRO A 74 1.88 -17.77 9.04
N LEU A 75 1.63 -16.46 9.13
CA LEU A 75 1.18 -15.65 7.99
C LEU A 75 2.28 -15.50 6.94
N PHE A 76 3.51 -15.23 7.37
CA PHE A 76 4.65 -15.14 6.46
C PHE A 76 4.93 -16.49 5.80
N ASN A 77 4.92 -17.58 6.56
CA ASN A 77 5.13 -18.93 6.06
C ASN A 77 4.06 -19.33 5.04
N ALA A 78 2.79 -19.00 5.26
CA ALA A 78 1.72 -19.22 4.29
C ALA A 78 1.96 -18.44 2.98
N GLN A 79 2.48 -17.22 3.06
CA GLN A 79 2.82 -16.42 1.88
C GLN A 79 4.03 -16.96 1.12
N LEU A 80 5.03 -17.50 1.81
CA LEU A 80 6.16 -18.19 1.17
C LEU A 80 5.70 -19.46 0.46
N GLN A 81 4.85 -20.26 1.09
CA GLN A 81 4.25 -21.46 0.49
C GLN A 81 3.44 -21.11 -0.76
N ALA A 82 2.58 -20.08 -0.70
CA ALA A 82 1.79 -19.62 -1.83
C ALA A 82 2.66 -19.08 -2.99
N ALA A 83 3.84 -18.54 -2.68
CA ALA A 83 4.81 -18.06 -3.65
C ALA A 83 5.83 -19.13 -4.08
N ASN A 84 5.74 -20.36 -3.55
CA ASN A 84 6.67 -21.46 -3.76
C ASN A 84 8.14 -21.08 -3.52
N LEU A 85 8.38 -20.30 -2.44
CA LEU A 85 9.69 -19.80 -2.05
C LEU A 85 10.26 -20.59 -0.87
N ILE A 86 11.57 -20.84 -0.91
CA ILE A 86 12.33 -21.49 0.18
C ILE A 86 13.13 -20.42 0.92
N LEU A 87 13.18 -20.50 2.25
CA LEU A 87 14.01 -19.62 3.06
C LEU A 87 15.51 -19.89 2.80
N PRO A 88 16.33 -18.84 2.73
CA PRO A 88 17.78 -19.00 2.63
C PRO A 88 18.34 -19.66 3.90
N THR A 89 19.46 -20.36 3.76
CA THR A 89 20.23 -20.82 4.92
C THR A 89 20.73 -19.62 5.73
N PRO A 90 20.70 -19.66 7.08
CA PRO A 90 21.25 -18.59 7.92
C PRO A 90 22.71 -18.26 7.55
N GLY A 91 23.07 -16.98 7.55
CA GLY A 91 24.43 -16.52 7.22
C GLY A 91 24.72 -16.38 5.72
N VAL A 92 23.77 -16.69 4.83
CA VAL A 92 23.91 -16.43 3.38
C VAL A 92 23.57 -14.96 3.10
N PRO A 93 24.48 -14.17 2.50
CA PRO A 93 24.18 -12.81 2.07
C PRO A 93 23.01 -12.80 1.09
N MET A 94 22.06 -11.88 1.27
CA MET A 94 20.93 -11.71 0.37
C MET A 94 20.93 -10.33 -0.28
N ASP A 95 20.49 -10.30 -1.53
CA ASP A 95 20.17 -9.07 -2.26
C ASP A 95 18.83 -8.48 -1.77
N VAL A 96 18.74 -7.16 -1.78
CA VAL A 96 17.50 -6.41 -1.53
C VAL A 96 16.43 -6.71 -2.60
N ASP A 97 16.84 -7.13 -3.80
CA ASP A 97 15.94 -7.46 -4.91
C ASP A 97 15.55 -8.95 -4.98
N THR A 98 15.62 -9.68 -3.86
CA THR A 98 15.13 -11.07 -3.81
C THR A 98 13.59 -11.16 -3.78
N PRO A 99 12.99 -12.25 -4.31
CA PRO A 99 11.57 -12.52 -4.16
C PRO A 99 11.11 -12.51 -2.70
N LEU A 100 11.95 -12.98 -1.77
CA LEU A 100 11.67 -13.03 -0.34
C LEU A 100 11.48 -11.61 0.25
N VAL A 101 12.39 -10.68 -0.09
CA VAL A 101 12.29 -9.28 0.32
C VAL A 101 11.02 -8.64 -0.26
N ARG A 102 10.68 -8.91 -1.53
CA ARG A 102 9.44 -8.42 -2.15
C ARG A 102 8.18 -8.92 -1.44
N VAL A 103 8.11 -10.20 -1.10
CA VAL A 103 6.97 -10.78 -0.36
C VAL A 103 6.81 -10.08 0.98
N LYS A 104 7.89 -9.94 1.75
CA LYS A 104 7.83 -9.27 3.05
C LYS A 104 7.50 -7.79 2.94
N ALA A 105 8.04 -7.08 1.94
CA ALA A 105 7.72 -5.69 1.69
C ALA A 105 6.23 -5.50 1.35
N ARG A 106 5.66 -6.40 0.54
CA ARG A 106 4.21 -6.41 0.25
C ARG A 106 3.40 -6.62 1.52
N MET A 107 3.74 -7.64 2.31
CA MET A 107 3.05 -7.91 3.58
C MET A 107 3.09 -6.71 4.52
N PHE A 108 4.27 -6.12 4.71
CA PHE A 108 4.42 -4.93 5.53
C PHE A 108 3.58 -3.76 5.00
N GLY A 109 3.54 -3.57 3.68
CA GLY A 109 2.65 -2.62 3.01
C GLY A 109 1.17 -2.87 3.30
N GLU A 110 0.72 -4.12 3.28
CA GLU A 110 -0.64 -4.54 3.62
C GLU A 110 -0.97 -4.25 5.09
N GLN A 111 -0.09 -4.64 6.02
CA GLN A 111 -0.26 -4.37 7.47
C GLN A 111 -0.35 -2.87 7.75
N ARG A 112 0.52 -2.06 7.13
CA ARG A 112 0.49 -0.59 7.24
C ARG A 112 -0.81 0.00 6.67
N ARG A 113 -1.33 -0.56 5.58
CA ARG A 113 -2.62 -0.14 5.01
C ARG A 113 -3.77 -0.46 5.97
N CYS A 114 -3.82 -1.67 6.55
CA CYS A 114 -4.82 -2.04 7.55
C CYS A 114 -4.77 -1.10 8.77
N LEU A 115 -3.56 -0.77 9.26
CA LEU A 115 -3.39 0.18 10.36
C LEU A 115 -3.99 1.55 10.01
N ALA A 116 -3.66 2.08 8.83
CA ALA A 116 -4.19 3.37 8.38
C ALA A 116 -5.72 3.36 8.29
N VAL A 117 -6.32 2.27 7.81
CA VAL A 117 -7.77 2.10 7.74
C VAL A 117 -8.39 2.13 9.14
N GLY A 118 -7.82 1.36 10.09
CA GLY A 118 -8.26 1.36 11.49
C GLY A 118 -8.19 2.78 12.09
N ILE A 119 -7.04 3.45 11.99
CA ILE A 119 -6.86 4.82 12.49
C ILE A 119 -7.87 5.79 11.85
N TYR A 120 -8.10 5.70 10.55
CA TYR A 120 -9.02 6.60 9.86
C TYR A 120 -10.46 6.45 10.37
N PHE A 121 -10.96 5.21 10.49
CA PHE A 121 -12.35 5.01 10.90
C PHE A 121 -12.57 5.27 12.39
N GLU A 122 -11.55 5.09 13.21
CA GLU A 122 -11.66 5.25 14.67
C GLU A 122 -11.28 6.65 15.14
N ALA A 123 -10.37 7.35 14.43
CA ALA A 123 -9.76 8.59 14.93
C ALA A 123 -9.49 9.64 13.82
N ARG A 124 -10.23 9.64 12.71
CA ARG A 124 -10.06 10.68 11.65
C ARG A 124 -10.25 12.12 12.16
N GLY A 125 -11.14 12.32 13.13
CA GLY A 125 -11.46 13.63 13.70
C GLY A 125 -10.52 14.06 14.83
N GLU A 126 -9.65 13.16 15.30
CA GLU A 126 -8.80 13.40 16.47
C GLU A 126 -7.49 14.11 16.10
N SER A 127 -6.76 14.58 17.12
CA SER A 127 -5.38 15.08 17.01
C SER A 127 -4.44 13.97 16.51
N THR A 128 -3.19 14.34 16.16
CA THR A 128 -2.19 13.32 15.77
C THR A 128 -1.92 12.36 16.93
N GLU A 129 -1.84 12.90 18.14
CA GLU A 129 -1.73 12.13 19.38
C GLU A 129 -2.89 11.14 19.56
N GLY A 130 -4.14 11.56 19.34
CA GLY A 130 -5.29 10.64 19.40
C GLY A 130 -5.22 9.52 18.36
N GLN A 131 -4.66 9.78 17.17
CA GLN A 131 -4.41 8.74 16.17
C GLN A 131 -3.29 7.78 16.57
N LEU A 132 -2.21 8.28 17.17
CA LEU A 132 -1.12 7.47 17.71
C LEU A 132 -1.63 6.59 18.85
N ALA A 133 -2.50 7.11 19.71
CA ALA A 133 -3.10 6.38 20.81
C ALA A 133 -3.95 5.18 20.35
N VAL A 134 -4.80 5.37 19.33
CA VAL A 134 -5.54 4.26 18.72
C VAL A 134 -4.60 3.25 18.05
N ALA A 135 -3.57 3.72 17.35
CA ALA A 135 -2.55 2.85 16.76
C ALA A 135 -1.83 2.01 17.82
N ARG A 136 -1.54 2.60 18.99
CA ARG A 136 -0.92 1.90 20.12
C ARG A 136 -1.79 0.76 20.62
N VAL A 137 -3.09 0.98 20.80
CA VAL A 137 -4.02 -0.09 21.22
C VAL A 137 -4.04 -1.24 20.20
N ILE A 138 -4.03 -0.94 18.89
CA ILE A 138 -3.95 -1.97 17.84
C ILE A 138 -2.66 -2.79 17.98
N LEU A 139 -1.51 -2.13 18.18
CA LEU A 139 -0.23 -2.84 18.37
C LEU A 139 -0.16 -3.62 19.68
N ASN A 140 -0.71 -3.08 20.77
CA ASN A 140 -0.80 -3.78 22.05
C ASN A 140 -1.60 -5.08 21.89
N ARG A 141 -2.69 -5.06 21.12
CA ARG A 141 -3.46 -6.26 20.78
C ARG A 141 -2.63 -7.25 19.98
N VAL A 142 -1.92 -6.82 18.93
CA VAL A 142 -1.02 -7.69 18.15
C VAL A 142 0.03 -8.37 19.04
N SER A 143 0.53 -7.68 20.08
CA SER A 143 1.51 -8.24 21.01
C SER A 143 0.92 -9.23 22.04
N SER A 144 -0.41 -9.32 22.14
CA SER A 144 -1.10 -10.13 23.15
C SER A 144 -1.62 -11.45 22.56
N LYS A 145 -1.36 -12.56 23.26
CA LYS A 145 -1.81 -13.92 22.88
C LYS A 145 -3.35 -14.05 22.71
N ARG A 146 -4.13 -13.12 23.29
CA ARG A 146 -5.61 -13.09 23.20
C ARG A 146 -6.17 -12.58 21.87
N TYR A 147 -5.33 -11.95 21.05
CA TYR A 147 -5.74 -11.34 19.78
C TYR A 147 -4.96 -11.95 18.60
N PRO A 148 -5.41 -11.71 17.36
CA PRO A 148 -4.64 -12.07 16.18
C PRO A 148 -3.24 -11.46 16.19
N ASP A 149 -2.29 -12.20 15.64
CA ASP A 149 -0.84 -11.90 15.58
C ASP A 149 -0.46 -10.91 14.46
N SER A 150 -1.45 -10.26 13.83
CA SER A 150 -1.22 -9.28 12.77
C SER A 150 -2.16 -8.09 12.88
N ILE A 151 -1.70 -6.94 12.38
CA ILE A 151 -2.47 -5.69 12.38
C ILE A 151 -3.77 -5.89 11.59
N CYS A 152 -3.70 -6.46 10.39
CA CYS A 152 -4.91 -6.76 9.61
C CYS A 152 -5.85 -7.71 10.37
N GLY A 153 -5.31 -8.74 11.04
CA GLY A 153 -6.09 -9.66 11.86
C GLY A 153 -6.84 -8.95 12.98
N VAL A 154 -6.17 -8.03 13.70
CA VAL A 154 -6.79 -7.21 14.76
C VAL A 154 -7.83 -6.25 14.18
N VAL A 155 -7.48 -5.51 13.13
CA VAL A 155 -8.35 -4.49 12.51
C VAL A 155 -9.63 -5.09 11.94
N TYR A 156 -9.57 -6.31 11.39
CA TYR A 156 -10.72 -7.01 10.84
C TYR A 156 -11.26 -8.12 11.74
N GLN A 157 -10.87 -8.12 13.02
CA GLN A 157 -11.32 -9.14 13.97
C GLN A 157 -12.84 -9.07 14.14
N GLY A 158 -13.50 -10.21 13.93
CA GLY A 158 -14.95 -10.32 14.06
C GLY A 158 -15.74 -9.81 12.84
N ALA A 159 -15.08 -9.33 11.78
CA ALA A 159 -15.76 -8.87 10.56
C ALA A 159 -16.65 -9.93 9.90
N SER A 160 -16.36 -11.22 10.12
CA SER A 160 -17.14 -12.35 9.61
C SER A 160 -18.11 -12.96 10.64
N ARG A 161 -18.16 -12.45 11.88
CA ARG A 161 -18.97 -13.03 12.96
C ARG A 161 -20.35 -12.37 13.01
N ARG A 162 -21.39 -13.17 13.23
CA ARG A 162 -22.76 -12.68 13.49
C ARG A 162 -22.92 -11.97 14.84
N THR A 163 -21.99 -12.18 15.77
CA THR A 163 -22.07 -11.71 17.16
C THR A 163 -21.46 -10.33 17.40
N GLY A 164 -20.98 -9.66 16.35
CA GLY A 164 -20.42 -8.30 16.41
C GLY A 164 -18.93 -8.25 16.03
N CYS A 165 -18.45 -7.04 15.71
CA CYS A 165 -17.10 -6.79 15.23
C CYS A 165 -16.31 -5.92 16.20
N GLN A 166 -15.00 -6.13 16.25
CA GLN A 166 -14.11 -5.37 17.12
C GLN A 166 -14.06 -3.88 16.72
N PHE A 167 -14.16 -3.59 15.44
CA PHE A 167 -14.24 -2.23 14.90
C PHE A 167 -15.54 -2.07 14.11
N SER A 168 -16.33 -1.05 14.46
CA SER A 168 -17.70 -0.87 13.96
C SER A 168 -17.78 -0.84 12.43
N PHE A 169 -16.79 -0.22 11.77
CA PHE A 169 -16.75 -0.10 10.31
C PHE A 169 -16.59 -1.45 9.59
N THR A 170 -16.16 -2.50 10.28
CA THR A 170 -15.98 -3.84 9.68
C THR A 170 -17.26 -4.68 9.68
N CYS A 171 -18.26 -4.31 10.50
CA CYS A 171 -19.54 -5.01 10.63
C CYS A 171 -20.59 -4.62 9.60
N ASP A 172 -20.57 -3.37 9.15
CA ASP A 172 -21.66 -2.80 8.37
C ASP A 172 -21.68 -3.23 6.88
N GLY A 173 -21.01 -4.32 6.50
CA GLY A 173 -20.72 -4.64 5.09
C GLY A 173 -19.86 -3.57 4.40
N LYS A 174 -19.28 -2.64 5.18
CA LYS A 174 -18.48 -1.49 4.76
C LYS A 174 -17.00 -1.81 4.60
N LEU A 175 -16.61 -3.09 4.53
CA LEU A 175 -15.25 -3.51 4.17
C LEU A 175 -14.77 -2.83 2.86
N ASN A 176 -15.72 -2.44 2.00
CA ASN A 176 -15.47 -1.72 0.74
C ASN A 176 -15.60 -0.19 0.80
N LYS A 177 -15.89 0.44 1.96
CA LYS A 177 -15.93 1.91 2.04
C LYS A 177 -14.52 2.46 2.04
N ALA A 178 -14.09 2.93 0.86
CA ALA A 178 -12.86 3.70 0.74
C ALA A 178 -12.92 4.97 1.62
N PRO A 179 -11.82 5.35 2.28
CA PRO A 179 -11.69 6.64 2.96
C PRO A 179 -12.04 7.79 2.00
N ARG A 180 -13.08 8.55 2.33
CA ARG A 180 -13.62 9.62 1.45
C ARG A 180 -12.92 10.95 1.66
N GLU A 181 -12.45 11.20 2.87
CA GLU A 181 -11.93 12.50 3.29
C GLU A 181 -10.42 12.55 3.10
N ARG A 182 -9.97 13.14 1.98
CA ARG A 182 -8.57 13.06 1.51
C ARG A 182 -7.56 13.53 2.56
N ARG A 183 -7.84 14.61 3.28
CA ARG A 183 -6.91 15.17 4.30
C ARG A 183 -6.79 14.25 5.51
N ALA A 184 -7.92 13.80 6.04
CA ALA A 184 -7.93 12.86 7.17
C ALA A 184 -7.31 11.51 6.79
N TRP A 185 -7.54 11.02 5.57
CA TRP A 185 -6.91 9.82 5.06
C TRP A 185 -5.39 9.96 4.94
N ALA A 186 -4.92 11.08 4.39
CA ALA A 186 -3.48 11.35 4.31
C ALA A 186 -2.84 11.44 5.69
N LYS A 187 -3.52 12.03 6.68
CA LYS A 187 -3.07 12.04 8.08
C LYS A 187 -2.96 10.63 8.65
N ALA A 188 -4.02 9.83 8.56
CA ALA A 188 -4.02 8.45 9.05
C ALA A 188 -2.93 7.58 8.40
N ARG A 189 -2.68 7.76 7.10
CA ARG A 189 -1.57 7.09 6.39
C ARG A 189 -0.20 7.47 6.93
N ARG A 190 0.05 8.77 7.17
CA ARG A 190 1.32 9.24 7.74
C ARG A 190 1.52 8.71 9.16
N THR A 191 0.46 8.72 9.97
CA THR A 191 0.50 8.16 11.33
C THR A 191 0.81 6.66 11.29
N ALA A 192 0.13 5.89 10.44
CA ALA A 192 0.40 4.46 10.29
C ALA A 192 1.83 4.19 9.82
N GLU A 193 2.34 4.96 8.86
CA GLU A 193 3.73 4.88 8.42
C GLU A 193 4.72 5.16 9.56
N TYR A 194 4.51 6.25 10.29
CA TYR A 194 5.33 6.61 11.44
C TYR A 194 5.40 5.48 12.48
N VAL A 195 4.25 4.90 12.83
CA VAL A 195 4.12 3.81 13.80
C VAL A 195 4.79 2.52 13.31
N THR A 196 4.54 2.13 12.05
CA THR A 196 5.12 0.90 11.48
C THR A 196 6.64 0.97 11.30
N LEU A 197 7.21 2.17 11.25
CA LEU A 197 8.65 2.40 11.28
C LEU A 197 9.24 2.35 12.70
N GLY A 198 8.45 1.96 13.70
CA GLY A 198 8.90 1.77 15.08
C GLY A 198 9.09 3.06 15.87
N ARG A 199 8.51 4.18 15.43
CA ARG A 199 8.73 5.50 16.05
C ARG A 199 7.70 5.87 17.13
N LEU A 200 6.92 4.91 17.60
CA LEU A 200 5.85 5.15 18.57
C LEU A 200 6.38 5.03 20.00
N ASP A 201 6.66 6.17 20.62
CA ASP A 201 7.15 6.27 22.00
C ASP A 201 6.02 6.73 22.95
N ASP A 202 5.08 5.84 23.25
CA ASP A 202 3.98 6.11 24.20
C ASP A 202 3.93 5.05 25.31
N ALA A 203 4.82 5.18 26.29
CA ALA A 203 4.89 4.27 27.43
C ALA A 203 3.61 4.32 28.29
N GLU A 204 2.95 5.48 28.37
CA GLU A 204 1.72 5.69 29.14
C GLU A 204 0.58 4.78 28.66
N LEU A 205 0.46 4.58 27.34
CA LEU A 205 -0.56 3.73 26.73
C LEU A 205 -0.11 2.27 26.56
N ALA A 206 1.06 1.89 27.06
CA ALA A 206 1.53 0.51 26.98
C ALA A 206 0.54 -0.55 27.51
N PRO A 207 -0.24 -0.32 28.59
CA PRO A 207 -1.20 -1.31 29.07
C PRO A 207 -2.59 -1.20 28.43
N ALA A 208 -2.85 -0.18 27.60
CA ALA A 208 -4.19 0.08 27.07
C ALA A 208 -4.60 -0.95 26.01
N MET A 209 -5.74 -1.61 26.23
CA MET A 209 -6.29 -2.63 25.33
C MET A 209 -7.68 -2.26 24.80
N PHE A 210 -8.35 -1.30 25.43
CA PHE A 210 -9.71 -0.86 25.12
C PHE A 210 -9.79 0.66 25.13
N TYR A 211 -10.76 1.21 24.41
CA TYR A 211 -11.10 2.61 24.49
C TYR A 211 -12.57 2.81 24.09
N HIS A 212 -13.13 3.95 24.48
CA HIS A 212 -14.39 4.45 23.93
C HIS A 212 -14.33 5.97 23.80
N ALA A 213 -15.25 6.52 23.00
CA ALA A 213 -15.39 7.96 22.87
C ALA A 213 -16.19 8.54 24.04
N ASP A 214 -15.82 9.70 24.56
CA ASP A 214 -16.33 10.30 25.81
C ASP A 214 -17.83 10.65 25.82
N TYR A 215 -18.48 10.54 24.67
CA TYR A 215 -19.93 10.69 24.49
C TYR A 215 -20.67 9.34 24.42
N VAL A 216 -19.97 8.22 24.67
CA VAL A 216 -20.52 6.86 24.70
C VAL A 216 -20.24 6.24 26.06
N GLN A 217 -21.23 5.56 26.65
CA GLN A 217 -21.09 4.91 27.95
C GLN A 217 -21.30 3.39 27.82
N PRO A 218 -20.23 2.61 27.56
CA PRO A 218 -20.36 1.16 27.46
C PRO A 218 -20.43 0.50 28.84
N TYR A 219 -21.24 -0.56 28.96
CA TYR A 219 -21.45 -1.30 30.22
C TYR A 219 -20.16 -1.87 30.83
N TRP A 220 -19.15 -2.16 30.00
CA TRP A 220 -17.89 -2.74 30.45
C TRP A 220 -16.93 -1.72 31.07
N ALA A 221 -17.10 -0.41 30.83
CA ALA A 221 -16.14 0.61 31.26
C ALA A 221 -15.94 0.63 32.78
N SER A 222 -17.02 0.43 33.56
CA SER A 222 -16.98 0.42 35.02
C SER A 222 -16.20 -0.76 35.63
N SER A 223 -15.93 -1.80 34.85
CA SER A 223 -15.15 -2.97 35.26
C SER A 223 -13.68 -2.93 34.84
N MET A 224 -13.26 -1.85 34.18
CA MET A 224 -11.89 -1.65 33.70
C MET A 224 -11.20 -0.52 34.47
N VAL A 225 -9.87 -0.46 34.34
CA VAL A 225 -9.06 0.64 34.90
C VAL A 225 -8.76 1.62 33.78
N GLU A 226 -9.13 2.88 33.97
CA GLU A 226 -8.76 3.98 33.08
C GLU A 226 -7.23 4.17 33.10
N VAL A 227 -6.67 4.35 31.91
CA VAL A 227 -5.23 4.58 31.69
C VAL A 227 -4.98 6.05 31.41
N ALA A 228 -5.70 6.62 30.45
CA ALA A 228 -5.57 8.01 30.03
C ALA A 228 -6.80 8.47 29.24
N LYS A 229 -7.00 9.79 29.16
CA LYS A 229 -7.93 10.43 28.22
C LYS A 229 -7.15 11.28 27.23
N ILE A 230 -7.23 10.96 25.94
CA ILE A 230 -6.56 11.69 24.86
C ILE A 230 -7.60 12.09 23.82
N GLY A 231 -7.75 13.40 23.62
CA GLY A 231 -8.82 13.95 22.81
C GLY A 231 -10.18 13.49 23.32
N ARG A 232 -10.98 12.89 22.43
CA ARG A 232 -12.30 12.36 22.77
C ARG A 232 -12.27 10.92 23.25
N HIS A 233 -11.12 10.27 23.31
CA HIS A 233 -11.03 8.85 23.68
C HIS A 233 -10.55 8.68 25.12
N ILE A 234 -11.22 7.79 25.84
CA ILE A 234 -10.80 7.31 27.17
C ILE A 234 -10.28 5.89 27.00
N PHE A 235 -9.04 5.64 27.42
CA PHE A 235 -8.31 4.40 27.23
C PHE A 235 -8.31 3.57 28.52
N TYR A 236 -8.39 2.25 28.37
CA TYR A 236 -8.58 1.33 29.48
C TYR A 236 -7.70 0.10 29.37
N ARG A 237 -7.40 -0.48 30.53
CA ARG A 237 -6.81 -1.80 30.70
C ARG A 237 -7.69 -2.69 31.58
N PRO A 238 -7.61 -4.03 31.45
CA PRO A 238 -8.24 -4.93 32.41
C PRO A 238 -7.76 -4.66 33.85
N ALA A 239 -8.68 -4.78 34.81
CA ALA A 239 -8.38 -4.57 36.23
C ALA A 239 -7.35 -5.59 36.76
N ARG A 240 -7.41 -6.84 36.27
CA ARG A 240 -6.37 -7.84 36.51
C ARG A 240 -5.27 -7.64 35.48
N SER A 241 -4.12 -7.13 35.90
CA SER A 241 -2.91 -7.14 35.09
C SER A 241 -2.62 -8.59 34.71
N GLU A 242 -2.53 -8.86 33.42
CA GLU A 242 -2.13 -10.17 32.92
C GLU A 242 -0.71 -10.43 33.41
N GLY A 243 -0.62 -11.25 34.47
CA GLY A 243 0.63 -11.73 35.00
C GLY A 243 1.37 -12.45 33.88
N ARG A 244 2.62 -12.04 33.71
CA ARG A 244 3.66 -12.73 32.95
C ARG A 244 3.57 -14.24 33.21
N SER A 245 3.20 -14.99 32.18
CA SER A 245 3.29 -16.46 32.11
C SER A 245 4.09 -16.85 30.88
#